data_AF-A0A529HTE4-F1
#
_entry.id   AF-A0A529HTE4-F1
#
_cell.length_a   1.000
_cell.length_b   1.000
_cell.length_c   1.000
_cell.angle_alpha   90.00
_cell.angle_beta   90.00
_cell.angle_gamma   90.00
#
_symmetry.space_group_name_H-M   'P 1'
#
loop_
_entity.id
_entity.type
_entity.pdbx_description
1 polymer ?
#
loop_
_entity_poly.entity_id
_entity_poly.type
_entity_poly.pdbx_seq_one_letter_code
_entity_poly.pdbx_strand_id
1 'polypeptide(L)'
;MEKGKVLLALTGFHPQRWRELLAAEREVVLEPDGPSDPSIAYAVVWKQKPNLLSSLPNLRAIFSIGAGVDHIFADPGLPEVPIVRVVADNLTQYMTEYVVWRVLDHHRQGML
;
A
#
# COMPACT_ATOMS: atom_id res chain seq x y z
N MET A 1 -17.28 -13.50 14.61
CA MET A 1 -17.24 -12.34 13.70
C MET A 1 -16.32 -12.71 12.56
N GLU A 2 -16.80 -12.68 11.33
CA GLU A 2 -16.01 -13.02 10.15
C GLU A 2 -14.89 -11.99 9.97
N LYS A 3 -13.66 -12.46 9.69
CA LYS A 3 -12.47 -11.60 9.69
C LYS A 3 -12.52 -10.53 8.58
N GLY A 4 -13.27 -10.74 7.51
CA GLY A 4 -13.38 -9.87 6.32
C GLY A 4 -12.14 -9.96 5.40
N LYS A 5 -12.35 -9.83 4.09
CA LYS A 5 -11.32 -9.94 3.05
C LYS A 5 -10.37 -8.74 3.04
N VAL A 6 -9.19 -8.93 2.44
CA VAL A 6 -8.20 -7.88 2.17
C VAL A 6 -8.21 -7.55 0.69
N LEU A 7 -8.46 -6.30 0.33
CA LEU A 7 -8.20 -5.79 -1.02
C LEU A 7 -6.73 -5.42 -1.16
N LEU A 8 -6.06 -5.95 -2.18
CA LEU A 8 -4.69 -5.60 -2.52
C LEU A 8 -4.65 -4.78 -3.82
N ALA A 9 -4.59 -3.46 -3.68
CA ALA A 9 -4.66 -2.50 -4.79
C ALA A 9 -3.31 -1.79 -4.98
N LEU A 10 -2.43 -2.37 -5.81
CA LEU A 10 -1.07 -1.88 -6.03
C LEU A 10 -0.85 -1.50 -7.49
N THR A 11 -0.54 -0.23 -7.77
CA THR A 11 -0.19 0.23 -9.12
C THR A 11 1.32 0.27 -9.32
N GLY A 12 1.82 -0.37 -10.38
CA GLY A 12 3.25 -0.39 -10.73
C GLY A 12 4.11 -1.33 -9.88
N PHE A 13 3.49 -2.21 -9.08
CA PHE A 13 4.15 -3.26 -8.32
C PHE A 13 3.59 -4.63 -8.70
N HIS A 14 4.43 -5.68 -8.62
CA HIS A 14 3.99 -7.06 -8.76
C HIS A 14 3.30 -7.53 -7.46
N PRO A 15 1.98 -7.83 -7.47
CA PRO A 15 1.24 -8.11 -6.24
C PRO A 15 1.45 -9.52 -5.70
N GLN A 16 2.10 -10.42 -6.45
CA GLN A 16 2.18 -11.86 -6.15
C GLN A 16 2.73 -12.13 -4.75
N ARG A 17 3.89 -11.55 -4.42
CA ARG A 17 4.53 -11.76 -3.11
C ARG A 17 3.68 -11.24 -1.95
N TRP A 18 3.05 -10.08 -2.11
CA TRP A 18 2.14 -9.53 -1.10
C TRP A 18 0.91 -10.40 -0.92
N ARG A 19 0.31 -10.87 -2.02
CA ARG A 19 -0.84 -11.76 -2.00
C ARG A 19 -0.51 -13.06 -1.27
N GLU A 20 0.62 -13.69 -1.57
CA GLU A 20 1.05 -14.93 -0.92
C GLU A 20 1.22 -14.77 0.60
N LEU A 21 1.90 -13.70 1.03
CA LEU A 21 2.15 -13.43 2.45
C LEU A 21 0.86 -13.12 3.21
N LEU A 22 -0.03 -12.32 2.63
CA LEU A 22 -1.30 -11.94 3.26
C LEU A 22 -2.32 -13.10 3.24
N ALA A 23 -2.29 -13.92 2.19
CA ALA A 23 -3.15 -15.10 2.03
C ALA A 23 -2.93 -16.17 3.08
N ALA A 24 -1.80 -16.15 3.79
CA ALA A 24 -1.53 -17.05 4.91
C ALA A 24 -2.54 -16.87 6.06
N GLU A 25 -3.12 -15.67 6.24
CA GLU A 25 -3.99 -15.33 7.37
C GLU A 25 -5.40 -14.90 6.97
N ARG A 26 -5.57 -14.36 5.75
CA ARG A 26 -6.83 -13.76 5.29
C ARG A 26 -7.02 -13.98 3.79
N GLU A 27 -8.27 -14.06 3.35
CA GLU A 27 -8.56 -14.03 1.91
C GLU A 27 -8.14 -12.69 1.30
N VAL A 28 -7.41 -12.74 0.17
CA VAL A 28 -6.89 -11.57 -0.54
C VAL A 28 -7.48 -11.52 -1.95
N VAL A 29 -8.12 -10.40 -2.27
CA VAL A 29 -8.67 -10.09 -3.60
C VAL A 29 -7.90 -8.93 -4.23
N LEU A 30 -7.79 -8.92 -5.56
CA LEU A 30 -7.10 -7.86 -6.30
C LEU A 30 -8.06 -6.77 -6.80
N GLU A 31 -9.33 -7.11 -6.95
CA GLU A 31 -10.41 -6.20 -7.33
C GLU A 31 -11.64 -6.56 -6.47
N PRO A 32 -12.52 -5.60 -6.16
CA PRO A 32 -13.80 -5.87 -5.50
C PRO A 32 -14.73 -6.75 -6.36
N ASP A 33 -15.64 -7.49 -5.71
CA ASP A 33 -16.63 -8.34 -6.39
C ASP A 33 -17.71 -7.52 -7.16
N GLY A 34 -17.74 -6.19 -7.01
CA GLY A 34 -18.64 -5.30 -7.73
C GLY A 34 -18.48 -3.81 -7.37
N PRO A 35 -19.42 -2.93 -7.78
CA PRO A 35 -19.37 -1.50 -7.48
C PRO A 35 -19.48 -1.16 -5.99
N SER A 36 -19.97 -2.09 -5.18
CA SER A 36 -19.93 -2.02 -3.72
C SER A 36 -19.75 -3.43 -3.16
N ASP A 37 -18.67 -3.64 -2.41
CA ASP A 37 -18.30 -4.96 -1.90
C ASP A 37 -18.21 -4.92 -0.36
N PRO A 38 -19.23 -5.45 0.35
CA PRO A 38 -19.25 -5.48 1.81
C PRO A 38 -18.34 -6.57 2.41
N SER A 39 -17.79 -7.48 1.60
CA SER A 39 -16.92 -8.55 2.10
C SER A 39 -15.50 -8.07 2.43
N ILE A 40 -15.09 -6.94 1.82
CA ILE A 40 -13.78 -6.32 2.04
C ILE A 40 -13.81 -5.47 3.32
N ALA A 41 -12.88 -5.78 4.22
CA ALA A 41 -12.74 -5.09 5.50
C ALA A 41 -11.44 -4.29 5.62
N TYR A 42 -10.43 -4.61 4.81
CA TYR A 42 -9.12 -3.98 4.87
C TYR A 42 -8.61 -3.75 3.46
N ALA A 43 -7.89 -2.65 3.25
CA ALA A 43 -7.26 -2.36 1.97
C ALA A 43 -5.75 -2.20 2.18
N VAL A 44 -4.94 -2.90 1.39
CA VAL A 44 -3.50 -2.72 1.27
C VAL A 44 -3.23 -2.03 -0.06
N VAL A 45 -2.70 -0.81 -0.02
CA VAL A 45 -2.71 0.11 -1.15
C VAL A 45 -1.35 0.70 -1.50
N TRP A 46 -1.16 0.94 -2.80
CA TRP A 46 -0.18 1.86 -3.34
C TRP A 46 -0.69 2.45 -4.63
N LYS A 47 -0.86 3.78 -4.65
CA LYS A 47 -1.38 4.52 -5.82
C LYS A 47 -2.62 3.83 -6.41
N GLN A 48 -3.58 3.50 -5.56
CA GLN A 48 -4.83 2.84 -5.95
C GLN A 48 -5.64 3.70 -6.94
N LYS A 49 -6.57 3.07 -7.67
CA LYS A 49 -7.50 3.81 -8.54
C LYS A 49 -8.30 4.84 -7.71
N PRO A 50 -8.53 6.06 -8.21
CA PRO A 50 -9.35 7.05 -7.50
C PRO A 50 -10.74 6.51 -7.19
N ASN A 51 -11.29 6.87 -6.02
CA ASN A 51 -12.60 6.42 -5.52
C ASN A 51 -12.75 4.90 -5.31
N LEU A 52 -11.67 4.11 -5.42
CA LEU A 52 -11.75 2.67 -5.13
C LEU A 52 -12.06 2.40 -3.65
N LEU A 53 -11.56 3.23 -2.74
CA LEU A 53 -11.75 3.03 -1.31
C LEU A 53 -13.12 3.49 -0.83
N SER A 54 -13.73 4.47 -1.53
CA SER A 54 -15.07 4.97 -1.19
C SER A 54 -16.18 3.96 -1.49
N SER A 55 -15.93 2.99 -2.37
CA SER A 55 -16.89 1.95 -2.74
C SER A 55 -16.98 0.78 -1.74
N LEU A 56 -16.14 0.77 -0.70
CA LEU A 56 -15.99 -0.33 0.25
C LEU A 56 -16.75 -0.01 1.56
N PRO A 57 -18.03 -0.39 1.70
CA PRO A 57 -18.88 0.08 2.81
C PRO A 57 -18.46 -0.43 4.19
N ASN A 58 -17.74 -1.56 4.24
CA ASN A 58 -17.29 -2.19 5.48
C ASN A 58 -15.78 -2.03 5.72
N LEU A 59 -15.13 -1.09 5.02
CA LEU A 59 -13.72 -0.84 5.20
C LEU A 59 -13.44 -0.36 6.63
N ARG A 60 -12.46 -0.99 7.29
CA ARG A 60 -12.10 -0.72 8.69
C ARG A 60 -10.73 -0.08 8.85
N ALA A 61 -9.82 -0.29 7.90
CA ALA A 61 -8.51 0.35 7.89
C ALA A 61 -7.87 0.25 6.49
N ILE A 62 -7.00 1.22 6.19
CA ILE A 62 -6.17 1.29 4.99
C ILE A 62 -4.71 1.14 5.41
N PHE A 63 -3.98 0.26 4.74
CA PHE A 63 -2.55 0.02 4.94
C PHE A 63 -1.80 0.45 3.69
N SER A 64 -0.94 1.47 3.80
CA SER A 64 0.00 1.80 2.72
C SER A 64 1.16 0.83 2.75
N ILE A 65 1.62 0.34 1.58
CA ILE A 65 2.87 -0.45 1.50
C ILE A 65 4.14 0.40 1.49
N GLY A 66 4.03 1.74 1.57
CA GLY A 66 5.17 2.65 1.65
C GLY A 66 5.14 3.56 2.87
N ALA A 67 6.23 4.31 3.06
CA ALA A 67 6.32 5.32 4.11
C ALA A 67 5.55 6.60 3.74
N GLY A 68 5.53 6.96 2.44
CA GLY A 68 4.77 8.09 1.90
C GLY A 68 3.31 7.71 1.66
N VAL A 69 2.40 8.53 2.17
CA VAL A 69 0.93 8.31 2.12
C VAL A 69 0.19 9.45 1.41
N ASP A 70 0.91 10.42 0.86
CA ASP A 70 0.39 11.57 0.12
C ASP A 70 -0.63 11.19 -0.95
N HIS A 71 -0.34 10.16 -1.75
CA HIS A 71 -1.25 9.64 -2.78
C HIS A 71 -2.59 9.11 -2.25
N ILE A 72 -2.67 8.69 -0.98
CA ILE A 72 -3.92 8.25 -0.35
C ILE A 72 -4.77 9.47 -0.03
N PHE A 73 -4.16 10.50 0.57
CA PHE A 73 -4.83 11.76 0.92
C PHE A 73 -5.20 12.62 -0.29
N ALA A 74 -4.61 12.35 -1.46
CA ALA A 74 -4.98 13.01 -2.71
C ALA A 74 -6.33 12.53 -3.27
N ASP A 75 -6.91 11.43 -2.74
CA ASP A 75 -8.20 10.91 -3.19
C ASP A 75 -9.36 11.66 -2.48
N PRO A 76 -10.21 12.42 -3.20
CA PRO A 76 -11.34 13.12 -2.60
C PRO A 76 -12.38 12.20 -1.97
N GLY A 77 -12.45 10.94 -2.42
CA GLY A 77 -13.37 9.93 -1.91
C GLY A 77 -12.84 9.16 -0.70
N LEU A 78 -11.71 9.55 -0.13
CA LEU A 78 -11.07 8.82 0.96
C LEU A 78 -12.03 8.65 2.17
N PRO A 79 -12.40 7.41 2.56
CA PRO A 79 -13.27 7.19 3.72
C PRO A 79 -12.57 7.53 5.04
N GLU A 80 -13.34 7.95 6.05
CA GLU A 80 -12.85 8.23 7.42
C GLU A 80 -12.56 6.94 8.20
N VAL A 81 -11.50 6.24 7.80
CA VAL A 81 -10.99 5.05 8.49
C VAL A 81 -9.49 5.23 8.80
N PRO A 82 -8.95 4.53 9.82
CA PRO A 82 -7.53 4.59 10.14
C PRO A 82 -6.64 4.27 8.93
N ILE A 83 -5.63 5.11 8.71
CA ILE A 83 -4.59 4.91 7.71
C ILE A 83 -3.29 4.53 8.43
N VAL A 84 -2.77 3.36 8.10
CA VAL A 84 -1.54 2.81 8.64
C VAL A 84 -0.46 2.86 7.57
N ARG A 85 0.68 3.48 7.88
CA ARG A 85 1.86 3.51 6.99
C ARG A 85 2.89 2.48 7.41
N VAL A 86 3.71 2.04 6.46
CA VAL A 86 4.85 1.17 6.79
C VAL A 86 5.90 1.96 7.59
N VAL A 87 6.30 1.37 8.71
CA VAL A 87 7.48 1.75 9.48
C VAL A 87 8.32 0.49 9.64
N ALA A 88 9.55 0.52 9.16
CA ALA A 88 10.46 -0.61 9.26
C ALA A 88 11.87 -0.08 9.52
N ASP A 89 12.59 -0.75 10.42
CA ASP A 89 13.93 -0.32 10.87
C ASP A 89 14.93 -0.27 9.70
N ASN A 90 14.81 -1.21 8.76
CA ASN A 90 15.64 -1.29 7.58
C ASN A 90 15.32 -0.21 6.52
N LEU A 91 14.14 0.42 6.57
CA LEU A 91 13.76 1.39 5.54
C LEU A 91 14.64 2.65 5.61
N THR A 92 14.94 3.11 6.82
CA THR A 92 15.90 4.21 7.04
C THR A 92 17.28 3.80 6.54
N GLN A 93 17.74 2.59 6.88
CA GLN A 93 19.04 2.10 6.45
C GLN A 93 19.17 2.05 4.92
N TYR A 94 18.19 1.49 4.21
CA TYR A 94 18.22 1.42 2.74
C TYR A 94 18.25 2.81 2.10
N MET A 95 17.54 3.78 2.68
CA MET A 95 17.60 5.15 2.18
C MET A 95 18.94 5.82 2.48
N THR A 96 19.53 5.57 3.65
CA THR A 96 20.89 6.02 3.98
C THR A 96 21.89 5.45 2.98
N GLU A 97 21.84 4.14 2.70
CA GLU A 97 22.73 3.48 1.74
C GLU A 97 22.62 4.11 0.35
N TYR A 98 21.38 4.31 -0.15
CA TYR A 98 21.15 4.94 -1.45
C TYR A 98 21.67 6.37 -1.51
N VAL A 99 21.37 7.20 -0.50
CA VAL A 99 21.79 8.60 -0.46
C VAL A 99 23.32 8.71 -0.38
N VAL A 100 23.96 7.93 0.51
CA VAL A 100 25.42 7.90 0.63
C VAL A 100 26.05 7.49 -0.69
N TRP A 101 25.52 6.45 -1.34
CA TRP A 101 25.99 6.03 -2.66
C TRP A 101 25.89 7.16 -3.69
N ARG A 102 24.72 7.81 -3.84
CA ARG A 102 24.54 8.90 -4.83
C ARG A 102 25.44 10.11 -4.54
N VAL A 103 25.67 10.46 -3.27
CA VAL A 103 26.56 11.55 -2.89
C VAL A 103 28.01 11.22 -3.26
N LEU A 104 28.48 10.01 -2.93
CA LEU A 104 29.85 9.58 -3.24
C LEU A 104 30.08 9.45 -4.74
N ASP A 105 29.12 8.89 -5.48
CA ASP A 105 29.17 8.76 -6.93
C ASP A 105 29.32 10.13 -7.59
N HIS A 106 28.47 11.10 -7.24
CA HIS A 106 28.57 12.47 -7.75
C HIS A 106 29.91 13.13 -7.38
N HIS A 107 30.33 13.03 -6.11
CA HIS A 107 31.57 13.63 -5.63
C HIS A 107 32.83 13.08 -6.33
N ARG A 108 32.78 11.80 -6.75
CA ARG A 108 33.89 11.10 -7.40
C ARG A 108 33.79 11.08 -8.92
N GLN A 109 32.86 11.84 -9.51
CA GLN A 109 32.60 11.82 -10.96
C GLN A 109 32.34 10.40 -11.48
N GLY A 110 31.54 9.64 -10.72
CA GLY A 110 31.05 8.33 -11.13
C GLY A 110 30.23 8.40 -12.42
N MET A 111 30.06 7.24 -13.06
CA MET A 111 29.39 7.14 -14.36
C MET A 111 27.87 6.88 -14.26
N LEU A 112 27.27 6.94 -13.07
CA LEU A 112 25.87 6.56 -12.80
C LEU A 112 24.95 7.71 -12.38
#